data_AF-A0A4Q6XP87-F1
#
_entry.id   AF-A0A4Q6XP87-F1
#
_cell.length_a   1.000
_cell.length_b   1.000
_cell.length_c   1.000
_cell.angle_alpha   90.00
_cell.angle_beta   90.00
_cell.angle_gamma   90.00
#
_symmetry.space_group_name_H-M   'P 1'
#
loop_
_entity.id
_entity.type
_entity.pdbx_description
1 polymer ?
#
loop_
_entity_poly.entity_id
_entity_poly.type
_entity_poly.pdbx_seq_one_letter_code
_entity_poly.pdbx_strand_id
1 'polypeptide(L)' 'MRRIIRKISQAVQVVLLAPIKLPAKALNVLKYIAVGLGIIEQVMQDDTDQPKTEGKEGSDEVAK' A
#
# COMPACT_ATOMS: atom_id res chain seq x y z
N MET A 1 11.95 -21.81 8.89
CA MET A 1 10.89 -20.80 9.15
C MET A 1 11.20 -19.86 10.32
N ARG A 2 11.72 -20.32 11.47
CA ARG A 2 12.04 -19.46 12.63
C ARG A 2 12.96 -18.27 12.35
N ARG A 3 13.95 -18.42 11.43
CA ARG A 3 14.86 -17.33 11.04
C ARG A 3 14.17 -16.19 10.27
N ILE A 4 13.17 -16.53 9.44
CA ILE A 4 12.44 -15.55 8.62
C ILE A 4 11.52 -14.73 9.51
N ILE A 5 10.76 -15.40 10.38
CA ILE A 5 9.87 -14.75 11.35
C ILE A 5 10.65 -13.82 12.29
N ARG A 6 11.84 -14.22 12.76
CA ARG A 6 12.71 -13.36 13.58
C ARG A 6 13.19 -12.12 12.83
N LYS A 7 13.56 -12.24 11.55
CA LYS A 7 13.98 -11.09 10.74
C LYS A 7 12.84 -10.10 10.52
N ILE A 8 11.62 -10.60 10.27
CA ILE A 8 10.42 -9.77 10.14
C ILE A 8 10.11 -9.08 11.48
N SER A 9 10.15 -9.82 12.58
CA SER A 9 9.92 -9.28 13.93
C SER A 9 10.92 -8.17 14.30
N GLN A 10 12.20 -8.34 13.96
CA GLN A 10 13.21 -7.29 14.17
C GLN A 10 12.96 -6.07 13.29
N ALA A 11 12.61 -6.26 12.01
CA ALA A 11 12.29 -5.15 11.13
C ALA A 11 11.08 -4.34 11.65
N VAL A 12 10.03 -5.03 12.09
CA VAL A 12 8.84 -4.40 12.70
C VAL A 12 9.22 -3.64 13.98
N GLN A 13 10.04 -4.23 14.85
CA GLN A 13 10.52 -3.54 16.06
C GLN A 13 11.32 -2.28 15.73
N VAL A 14 12.20 -2.33 14.73
CA VAL A 14 12.97 -1.17 14.29
C VAL A 14 12.06 -0.07 13.74
N VAL A 15 11.00 -0.44 13.02
CA VAL A 15 10.00 0.51 12.52
C VAL A 15 9.18 1.12 13.65
N LEU A 16 8.81 0.33 14.67
CA LEU A 16 8.03 0.80 15.84
C LEU A 16 8.87 1.65 16.81
N LEU A 17 10.15 1.34 16.96
CA LEU A 17 11.10 2.07 17.80
C LEU A 17 11.66 3.33 17.12
N ALA A 18 11.50 3.44 15.80
CA ALA A 18 11.98 4.59 15.05
C ALA A 18 11.25 5.88 15.47
N PRO A 19 11.93 7.04 15.44
CA PRO A 19 11.26 8.32 15.62
C PRO A 19 10.16 8.49 14.56
N ILE A 20 9.03 9.07 14.98
CA ILE A 20 7.73 9.24 14.28
C ILE A 20 7.83 9.76 12.83
N LYS A 21 8.99 10.24 12.39
CA LYS A 21 9.30 10.70 11.04
C LYS A 21 9.33 9.58 9.98
N LEU A 22 9.57 8.33 10.36
CA LEU A 22 9.56 7.18 9.44
C LEU A 22 8.15 6.71 9.03
N PRO A 23 7.19 6.49 9.96
CA PRO A 23 5.82 6.14 9.57
C PRO A 23 5.15 7.23 8.73
N ALA A 24 5.43 8.52 8.97
CA ALA A 24 4.93 9.60 8.12
C ALA A 24 5.45 9.55 6.67
N LYS A 25 6.71 9.11 6.47
CA LYS A 25 7.29 8.91 5.12
C LYS A 25 6.73 7.68 4.42
N ALA A 26 6.32 6.66 5.16
CA ALA A 26 5.72 5.45 4.60
C ALA A 26 4.46 5.76 3.78
N LEU A 27 3.67 6.77 4.17
CA LEU A 27 2.51 7.24 3.38
C LEU A 27 2.91 7.75 2.00
N ASN A 28 4.03 8.46 1.86
CA ASN A 28 4.51 8.92 0.56
C ASN A 28 5.01 7.75 -0.28
N VAL A 29 5.71 6.78 0.31
CA VAL A 29 6.12 5.54 -0.38
C VAL A 29 4.89 4.76 -0.87
N LEU A 30 3.83 4.68 -0.06
CA LEU A 30 2.59 4.01 -0.44
C LEU A 30 1.92 4.66 -1.67
N LYS A 31 1.93 6.00 -1.76
CA LYS A 31 1.43 6.71 -2.96
C LYS A 31 2.21 6.31 -4.21
N TYR A 32 3.54 6.21 -4.14
CA TYR A 32 4.35 5.80 -5.28
C TYR A 32 4.11 4.33 -5.66
N ILE A 33 3.86 3.45 -4.68
CA ILE A 33 3.48 2.07 -4.95
C ILE A 33 2.12 2.01 -5.66
N ALA A 34 1.12 2.78 -5.20
CA ALA A 34 -0.20 2.83 -5.84
C ALA A 34 -0.12 3.36 -7.28
N VAL A 35 0.65 4.42 -7.53
CA VAL A 35 0.90 4.94 -8.88
C VAL A 35 1.59 3.89 -9.75
N GLY A 36 2.61 3.20 -9.22
CA GLY A 36 3.30 2.14 -9.95
C GLY A 36 2.39 0.95 -10.29
N LEU A 37 1.57 0.51 -9.33
CA LEU A 37 0.62 -0.57 -9.54
C LEU A 37 -0.47 -0.19 -10.56
N GLY A 38 -1.00 1.03 -10.49
CA GLY A 38 -1.98 1.52 -11.47
C GLY A 38 -1.42 1.60 -12.89
N ILE A 39 -0.14 1.99 -13.04
CA ILE A 39 0.53 1.97 -14.35
C ILE A 39 0.72 0.53 -14.85
N ILE A 40 1.17 -0.39 -13.99
CA ILE A 40 1.35 -1.80 -14.35
C ILE A 40 0.00 -2.41 -14.76
N GLU A 41 -1.06 -2.13 -14.02
CA GLU A 41 -2.42 -2.58 -14.36
C GLU A 41 -2.89 -2.03 -15.70
N GLN A 42 -2.67 -0.74 -15.98
CA GLN A 42 -3.06 -0.12 -17.24
C GLN A 42 -2.28 -0.71 -18.43
N VAL A 43 -0.97 -0.90 -18.29
CA VAL A 43 -0.14 -1.52 -19.34
C VAL A 43 -0.53 -2.99 -19.56
N MET A 44 -0.86 -3.74 -18.51
CA MET A 44 -1.35 -5.11 -18.64
C MET A 44 -2.78 -5.19 -19.19
N GLN A 45 -3.61 -4.16 -18.99
CA GLN A 45 -4.96 -4.03 -19.56
C GLN A 45 -4.93 -3.61 -21.03
N ASP A 46 -3.94 -2.81 -21.46
CA ASP A 46 -3.80 -2.41 -22.87
C ASP A 46 -3.55 -3.62 -23.81
N ASP A 47 -3.05 -4.74 -23.26
CA ASP A 47 -2.92 -6.03 -23.98
C ASP A 47 -4.21 -6.88 -23.96
N THR A 48 -5.23 -6.51 -23.16
CA THR A 48 -6.48 -7.26 -23.02
C THR A 48 -7.66 -6.30 -22.85
N ASP A 49 -8.29 -5.89 -23.95
CA ASP A 49 -9.55 -5.13 -24.00
C ASP A 49 -10.53 -5.51 -22.86
N GLN A 50 -10.64 -4.65 -21.83
CA GLN A 50 -11.85 -4.36 -21.03
C GLN A 50 -11.55 -3.42 -19.83
N PRO A 51 -12.31 -2.32 -19.65
CA PRO A 51 -12.15 -1.43 -18.50
C PRO A 51 -12.86 -2.01 -17.27
N LYS A 52 -12.11 -2.39 -16.24
CA LYS A 52 -12.66 -2.64 -14.91
C LYS A 52 -12.55 -1.39 -14.05
N THR A 53 -13.62 -0.61 -14.04
CA THR A 53 -13.87 0.39 -13.00
C THR A 53 -14.29 -0.35 -11.72
N GLU A 54 -13.36 -0.57 -10.79
CA GLU A 54 -13.70 -0.90 -9.41
C GLU A 54 -13.05 0.11 -8.47
N GLY A 55 -13.90 0.97 -7.92
CA GLY A 55 -13.53 2.02 -6.98
C GLY A 55 -14.78 2.70 -6.42
N LYS A 56 -15.72 1.89 -5.91
CA LYS A 56 -16.80 2.36 -5.04
C LYS A 56 -16.51 1.91 -3.61
N GLU A 57 -16.89 2.80 -2.69
CA GLU A 57 -17.12 2.59 -1.25
C GLU A 57 -15.96 2.90 -0.29
N GLY A 58 -15.90 4.18 0.10
CA GLY A 58 -15.51 4.61 1.44
C GLY A 58 -16.60 5.54 1.97
N SER A 59 -17.30 5.06 3.01
CA SER A 59 -18.45 5.65 3.70
C SER A 59 -18.35 7.15 4.03
N ASP A 60 -19.42 7.88 3.70
CA ASP A 60 -19.86 9.05 4.47
C ASP A 60 -21.33 8.81 4.88
N GLU A 61 -21.51 7.95 5.88
CA GLU A 61 -22.69 7.91 6.74
C GLU A 61 -22.19 8.16 8.18
N VAL A 62 -22.19 9.43 8.62
CA VAL A 62 -22.60 9.86 9.96
C VAL A 62 -22.53 11.38 10.09
N ALA A 63 -23.70 12.04 10.14
CA ALA A 63 -24.07 13.02 11.19
C ALA A 63 -25.34 13.78 10.77
N LYS A 64 -26.50 13.32 11.25
CA LYS A 64 -27.66 14.17 11.54
C LYS A 64 -28.01 14.00 13.01
#